data_AF-A0A7X0LLX2-F1
#
_entry.id   AF-A0A7X0LLX2-F1
#
_cell.length_a   1.000
_cell.length_b   1.000
_cell.length_c   1.000
_cell.angle_alpha   90.00
_cell.angle_beta   90.00
_cell.angle_gamma   90.00
#
_symmetry.space_group_name_H-M   'P 1'
#
loop_
_entity.id
_entity.type
_entity.pdbx_description
1 polymer ?
#
loop_
_entity_poly.entity_id
_entity_poly.type
_entity_poly.pdbx_seq_one_letter_code
_entity_poly.pdbx_strand_id
1 'polypeptide(L)'
;MTRHLIALIAVLAAPSFALAAGDSGRGLMDIVWTEMLFTIIVFGIFFTVLSTVVWPKILGGLQAREDKQRNDLVSAEKAKKEAEAALAEYNEKLAEARKEAQSIVAEARTAAQQAANADKAKIEAEVASMKASAKADIAAAREAALADIYTQAASLSTTIAGKILKREINEGDQQGLVNESIEQFKNSANSN
;
A
#
# COMPACT_ATOMS: atom_id res chain seq x y z
N MET A 1 -58.68 -14.75 17.92
CA MET A 1 -58.98 -15.08 19.34
C MET A 1 -59.91 -14.05 20.02
N THR A 2 -60.38 -13.02 19.33
CA THR A 2 -61.29 -11.97 19.85
C THR A 2 -62.78 -12.33 19.77
N ARG A 3 -63.13 -13.41 19.06
CA ARG A 3 -64.54 -13.83 18.85
C ARG A 3 -65.19 -14.49 20.07
N HIS A 4 -64.41 -15.06 20.99
CA HIS A 4 -64.95 -15.67 22.21
C HIS A 4 -65.15 -14.67 23.36
N LEU A 5 -64.45 -13.53 23.34
CA LEU A 5 -64.59 -12.50 24.37
C LEU A 5 -65.88 -11.66 24.20
N ILE A 6 -66.30 -11.41 22.96
CA ILE A 6 -67.55 -10.69 22.66
C ILE A 6 -68.77 -11.60 22.90
N ALA A 7 -68.64 -12.90 22.66
CA ALA A 7 -69.71 -13.86 22.91
C ALA A 7 -70.05 -14.02 24.41
N LEU A 8 -69.09 -13.78 25.31
CA LEU A 8 -69.31 -13.91 26.75
C LEU A 8 -69.99 -12.68 27.37
N ILE A 9 -69.79 -11.49 26.79
CA ILE A 9 -70.46 -10.24 27.22
C ILE A 9 -71.92 -10.20 26.74
N ALA A 10 -72.24 -10.85 25.61
CA ALA A 10 -73.60 -10.91 25.08
C ALA A 10 -74.57 -11.77 25.92
N VAL A 11 -74.07 -12.60 26.85
CA VAL A 11 -74.91 -13.41 27.74
C VAL A 11 -75.36 -12.64 28.99
N LEU A 12 -74.77 -11.47 29.27
CA LEU A 12 -75.11 -10.65 30.45
C LEU A 12 -76.22 -9.62 30.21
N ALA A 13 -76.73 -9.49 28.97
CA ALA A 13 -77.77 -8.51 28.60
C ALA A 13 -79.05 -9.14 28.04
N ALA A 14 -79.24 -10.45 28.23
CA ALA A 14 -80.54 -11.06 28.11
C ALA A 14 -81.03 -11.35 29.54
N PRO A 15 -81.95 -10.56 30.12
CA PRO A 15 -82.83 -11.16 31.10
C PRO A 15 -83.47 -12.32 30.37
N SER A 16 -83.30 -13.53 30.86
CA SER A 16 -84.07 -14.69 30.42
C SER A 16 -85.53 -14.40 30.73
N PHE A 17 -86.17 -13.59 29.89
CA PHE A 17 -87.60 -13.47 29.75
C PHE A 17 -88.05 -14.82 29.19
N ALA A 18 -88.19 -15.78 30.10
CA ALA A 18 -88.92 -16.99 29.87
C ALA A 18 -90.39 -16.58 29.68
N LEU A 19 -90.76 -16.33 28.43
CA LEU A 19 -92.14 -16.21 28.00
C LEU A 19 -92.83 -17.56 28.24
N ALA A 20 -93.64 -17.58 29.30
CA ALA A 20 -94.90 -18.31 29.46
C ALA A 20 -94.97 -19.82 29.11
N ALA A 21 -94.98 -20.65 30.15
CA ALA A 21 -95.97 -21.72 30.30
C ALA A 21 -96.27 -21.87 31.80
N GLY A 22 -97.54 -21.73 32.19
CA GLY A 22 -97.96 -21.53 33.57
C GLY A 22 -97.71 -22.72 34.50
N ASP A 23 -97.40 -22.41 35.76
CA ASP A 23 -98.03 -23.03 36.92
C ASP A 23 -97.93 -22.08 38.13
N SER A 24 -99.01 -22.11 38.90
CA SER A 24 -99.38 -21.31 40.06
C SER A 24 -98.38 -21.40 41.23
N GLY A 25 -98.10 -20.24 41.87
CA GLY A 25 -97.79 -20.19 43.30
C GLY A 25 -96.32 -20.19 43.75
N ARG A 26 -95.49 -19.26 43.25
CA ARG A 26 -94.21 -18.90 43.91
C ARG A 26 -94.18 -17.42 44.26
N GLY A 27 -93.97 -17.11 45.54
CA GLY A 27 -94.00 -15.74 46.06
C GLY A 27 -92.88 -14.86 45.52
N LEU A 28 -93.15 -13.57 45.36
CA LEU A 28 -92.22 -12.53 44.91
C LEU A 28 -90.91 -12.49 45.71
N MET A 29 -90.88 -13.01 46.94
CA MET A 29 -89.70 -13.07 47.81
C MET A 29 -88.74 -14.24 47.54
N ASP A 30 -89.20 -15.33 46.91
CA ASP A 30 -88.37 -16.54 46.69
C ASP A 30 -87.43 -16.41 45.48
N ILE A 31 -87.82 -15.59 44.50
CA ILE A 31 -87.06 -15.35 43.27
C ILE A 31 -85.89 -14.38 43.52
N VAL A 32 -86.02 -13.45 44.47
CA VAL A 32 -85.00 -12.39 44.68
C VAL A 32 -83.71 -12.91 45.31
N TRP A 33 -83.80 -13.77 46.32
CA TRP A 33 -82.62 -14.27 47.05
C TRP A 33 -81.81 -15.29 46.24
N THR A 34 -82.50 -16.17 45.52
CA THR A 34 -81.87 -17.19 44.68
C THR A 34 -81.20 -16.58 43.45
N GLU A 35 -81.84 -15.61 42.79
CA GLU A 35 -81.23 -14.91 41.65
C GLU A 35 -80.08 -13.99 42.08
N MET A 36 -80.15 -13.34 43.24
CA MET A 36 -79.05 -12.52 43.74
C MET A 36 -77.81 -13.37 44.08
N LEU A 37 -78.01 -14.53 44.73
CA LEU A 37 -76.91 -15.46 45.04
C LEU A 37 -76.28 -16.03 43.77
N PHE A 38 -77.11 -16.43 42.81
CA PHE A 38 -76.64 -16.92 41.51
C PHE A 38 -75.87 -15.84 40.73
N THR A 39 -76.38 -14.61 40.71
CA THR A 39 -75.71 -13.46 40.08
C THR A 39 -74.35 -13.19 40.72
N ILE A 40 -74.24 -13.25 42.05
CA ILE A 40 -72.97 -13.08 42.77
C ILE A 40 -71.97 -14.20 42.43
N ILE A 41 -72.43 -15.45 42.32
CA ILE A 41 -71.57 -16.58 41.97
C ILE A 41 -71.06 -16.44 40.53
N VAL A 42 -71.94 -16.13 39.57
CA VAL A 42 -71.56 -15.93 38.17
C VAL A 42 -70.64 -14.71 38.00
N PHE A 43 -70.93 -13.61 38.69
CA PHE A 43 -70.09 -12.41 38.71
C PHE A 43 -68.72 -12.69 39.33
N GLY A 44 -68.68 -13.46 40.43
CA GLY A 44 -67.44 -13.89 41.09
C GLY A 44 -66.57 -14.71 40.13
N ILE A 45 -67.14 -15.73 39.49
CA ILE A 45 -66.42 -16.56 38.50
C ILE A 45 -65.92 -15.71 37.33
N PHE A 46 -66.76 -14.81 36.79
CA PHE A 46 -66.36 -13.91 35.72
C PHE A 46 -65.21 -12.98 36.14
N PHE A 47 -65.29 -12.39 37.34
CA PHE A 47 -64.26 -11.53 37.90
C PHE A 47 -62.94 -12.28 38.11
N THR A 48 -63.00 -13.51 38.62
CA THR A 48 -61.81 -14.36 38.78
C THR A 48 -61.16 -14.66 37.43
N VAL A 49 -61.94 -14.97 36.40
CA VAL A 49 -61.42 -15.21 35.03
C VAL A 49 -60.80 -13.94 34.44
N LEU A 50 -61.44 -12.78 34.58
CA LEU A 50 -60.89 -11.50 34.10
C LEU A 50 -59.57 -11.15 34.81
N SER A 51 -59.55 -11.25 36.14
CA SER A 51 -58.38 -10.93 36.95
C SER A 51 -57.20 -11.86 36.63
N THR A 52 -57.46 -13.16 36.49
CA THR A 52 -56.39 -14.15 36.25
C THR A 52 -55.92 -14.23 34.80
N VAL A 53 -56.77 -13.93 33.81
CA VAL A 53 -56.41 -14.10 32.38
C VAL A 53 -56.13 -12.77 31.69
N VAL A 54 -56.92 -11.73 31.94
CA VAL A 54 -56.83 -10.46 31.17
C VAL A 54 -55.72 -9.57 31.73
N TRP A 55 -55.64 -9.45 33.06
CA TRP A 55 -54.61 -8.63 33.72
C TRP A 55 -53.17 -8.99 33.33
N PRO A 56 -52.74 -10.28 33.36
CA PRO A 56 -51.38 -10.63 32.97
C PRO A 56 -51.11 -10.43 31.48
N LYS A 57 -52.13 -10.52 30.61
CA LYS A 57 -51.95 -10.27 29.16
C LYS A 57 -51.69 -8.80 28.86
N ILE A 58 -52.35 -7.88 29.58
CA ILE A 58 -52.14 -6.44 29.43
C ILE A 58 -50.75 -6.05 29.96
N LEU A 59 -50.41 -6.50 31.18
CA LEU A 59 -49.10 -6.26 31.78
C LEU A 59 -47.97 -6.82 30.93
N GLY A 60 -48.10 -8.06 30.43
CA GLY A 60 -47.10 -8.66 29.54
C GLY A 60 -46.93 -7.88 28.23
N GLY A 61 -48.01 -7.33 27.66
CA GLY A 61 -47.93 -6.49 26.47
C GLY A 61 -47.24 -5.13 26.72
N LEU A 62 -47.46 -4.53 27.88
CA LEU A 62 -46.78 -3.29 28.26
C LEU A 62 -45.29 -3.53 28.56
N GLN A 63 -44.99 -4.57 29.32
CA GLN A 63 -43.61 -4.95 29.66
C GLN A 63 -42.81 -5.33 28.41
N ALA A 64 -43.40 -6.07 27.46
CA ALA A 64 -42.77 -6.36 26.19
C ALA A 64 -42.45 -5.09 25.36
N ARG A 65 -43.30 -4.04 25.45
CA ARG A 65 -43.04 -2.76 24.79
C ARG A 65 -41.90 -2.00 25.48
N GLU A 66 -41.90 -1.97 26.80
CA GLU A 66 -40.85 -1.34 27.60
C GLU A 66 -39.50 -2.02 27.37
N ASP A 67 -39.46 -3.35 27.43
CA ASP A 67 -38.25 -4.14 27.17
C ASP A 67 -37.75 -3.94 25.74
N LYS A 68 -38.66 -3.89 24.76
CA LYS A 68 -38.28 -3.59 23.37
C LYS A 68 -37.66 -2.20 23.24
N GLN A 69 -38.30 -1.17 23.77
CA GLN A 69 -37.77 0.20 23.71
C GLN A 69 -36.42 0.31 24.41
N ARG A 70 -36.27 -0.33 25.57
CA ARG A 70 -35.00 -0.36 26.29
C ARG A 70 -33.91 -1.06 25.48
N ASN A 71 -34.22 -2.20 24.88
CA ASN A 71 -33.27 -2.92 24.04
C ASN A 71 -32.90 -2.14 22.78
N ASP A 72 -33.86 -1.49 22.13
CA ASP A 72 -33.63 -0.65 20.96
C ASP A 72 -32.70 0.53 21.34
N LEU A 73 -32.92 1.20 22.47
CA LEU A 73 -32.05 2.26 22.98
C LEU A 73 -30.63 1.76 23.29
N VAL A 74 -30.50 0.64 24.01
CA VAL A 74 -29.20 0.03 24.30
C VAL A 74 -28.46 -0.36 23.02
N SER A 75 -29.17 -0.91 22.04
CA SER A 75 -28.57 -1.25 20.75
C SER A 75 -28.12 -0.01 19.97
N ALA A 76 -28.89 1.08 20.03
CA ALA A 76 -28.56 2.33 19.36
C ALA A 76 -27.33 2.99 20.00
N GLU A 77 -27.26 3.01 21.32
CA GLU A 77 -26.08 3.49 22.05
C GLU A 77 -24.85 2.64 21.76
N LYS A 78 -25.00 1.31 21.73
CA LYS A 78 -23.91 0.40 21.38
C LYS A 78 -23.42 0.63 19.95
N ALA A 79 -24.34 0.71 18.98
CA ALA A 79 -24.01 0.96 17.58
C ALA A 79 -23.33 2.33 17.40
N LYS A 80 -23.79 3.36 18.13
CA LYS A 80 -23.14 4.68 18.12
C LYS A 80 -21.72 4.59 18.66
N LYS A 81 -21.51 3.92 19.80
CA LYS A 81 -20.18 3.76 20.40
C LYS A 81 -19.23 2.95 19.51
N GLU A 82 -19.73 1.89 18.86
CA GLU A 82 -18.96 1.11 17.88
C GLU A 82 -18.59 1.96 16.66
N ALA A 83 -19.52 2.77 16.15
CA ALA A 83 -19.25 3.69 15.04
C ALA A 83 -18.20 4.75 15.42
N GLU A 84 -18.30 5.34 16.61
CA GLU A 84 -17.31 6.30 17.12
C GLU A 84 -15.93 5.66 17.29
N ALA A 85 -15.87 4.44 17.82
CA ALA A 85 -14.62 3.68 17.96
C ALA A 85 -14.00 3.34 16.59
N ALA A 86 -14.81 2.86 15.64
CA ALA A 86 -14.35 2.56 14.29
C ALA A 86 -13.87 3.81 13.55
N LEU A 87 -14.52 4.95 13.75
CA LEU A 87 -14.12 6.24 13.17
C LEU A 87 -12.79 6.71 13.78
N ALA A 88 -12.62 6.57 15.09
CA ALA A 88 -11.35 6.87 15.77
C ALA A 88 -10.20 6.00 15.23
N GLU A 89 -10.40 4.68 15.14
CA GLU A 89 -9.41 3.74 14.60
C GLU A 89 -9.10 4.05 13.12
N TYR A 90 -10.12 4.37 12.32
CA TYR A 90 -9.93 4.76 10.93
C TYR A 90 -9.10 6.04 10.80
N ASN A 91 -9.37 7.05 11.62
CA ASN A 91 -8.61 8.30 11.63
C ASN A 91 -7.16 8.08 12.08
N GLU A 92 -6.94 7.22 13.07
CA GLU A 92 -5.60 6.84 13.53
C GLU A 92 -4.82 6.15 12.41
N LYS A 93 -5.42 5.13 11.77
CA LYS A 93 -4.84 4.44 10.61
C LYS A 93 -4.54 5.39 9.45
N LEU A 94 -5.43 6.36 9.20
CA LEU A 94 -5.21 7.36 8.16
C LEU A 94 -4.05 8.30 8.51
N ALA A 95 -3.92 8.69 9.77
CA ALA A 95 -2.79 9.51 10.24
C ALA A 95 -1.47 8.73 10.16
N GLU A 96 -1.46 7.47 10.57
CA GLU A 96 -0.31 6.58 10.47
C GLU A 96 0.10 6.35 9.01
N ALA A 97 -0.84 6.01 8.12
CA ALA A 97 -0.57 5.84 6.70
C ALA A 97 -0.02 7.12 6.06
N ARG A 98 -0.51 8.30 6.44
CA ARG A 98 0.04 9.60 5.98
C ARG A 98 1.46 9.82 6.48
N LYS A 99 1.75 9.48 7.73
CA LYS A 99 3.10 9.59 8.32
C LYS A 99 4.07 8.63 7.63
N GLU A 100 3.67 7.38 7.41
CA GLU A 100 4.46 6.38 6.71
C GLU A 100 4.73 6.81 5.26
N ALA A 101 3.71 7.29 4.53
CA ALA A 101 3.89 7.82 3.19
C ALA A 101 4.89 8.99 3.15
N GLN A 102 4.83 9.90 4.13
CA GLN A 102 5.81 10.99 4.26
C GLN A 102 7.23 10.47 4.54
N SER A 103 7.37 9.45 5.39
CA SER A 103 8.66 8.80 5.67
C SER A 103 9.25 8.17 4.41
N ILE A 104 8.45 7.39 3.67
CA ILE A 104 8.84 6.74 2.42
C ILE A 104 9.31 7.78 1.40
N VAL A 105 8.58 8.89 1.25
CA VAL A 105 8.97 9.96 0.33
C VAL A 105 10.27 10.65 0.78
N ALA A 106 10.47 10.88 2.08
CA ALA A 106 11.68 11.48 2.62
C ALA A 106 12.90 10.55 2.44
N GLU A 107 12.73 9.27 2.73
CA GLU A 107 13.74 8.22 2.53
C GLU A 107 14.09 8.07 1.05
N ALA A 108 13.10 8.01 0.16
CA ALA A 108 13.32 7.93 -1.28
C ALA A 108 14.09 9.16 -1.81
N ARG A 109 13.77 10.37 -1.33
CA ARG A 109 14.51 11.59 -1.69
C ARG A 109 15.96 11.53 -1.21
N THR A 110 16.18 11.07 0.02
CA THR A 110 17.52 10.95 0.60
C THR A 110 18.35 9.92 -0.18
N ALA A 111 17.77 8.74 -0.44
CA ALA A 111 18.40 7.68 -1.23
C ALA A 111 18.70 8.14 -2.66
N ALA A 112 17.77 8.83 -3.32
CA ALA A 112 17.99 9.40 -4.65
C ALA A 112 19.12 10.43 -4.66
N GLN A 113 19.20 11.31 -3.66
CA GLN A 113 20.28 12.28 -3.55
C GLN A 113 21.64 11.62 -3.30
N GLN A 114 21.68 10.58 -2.45
CA GLN A 114 22.89 9.80 -2.20
C GLN A 114 23.35 9.07 -3.46
N ALA A 115 22.43 8.41 -4.18
CA ALA A 115 22.73 7.76 -5.45
C ALA A 115 23.25 8.76 -6.48
N ALA A 116 22.59 9.91 -6.64
CA ALA A 116 23.04 10.96 -7.56
C ALA A 116 24.44 11.49 -7.21
N ASN A 117 24.76 11.63 -5.93
CA ASN A 117 26.09 12.06 -5.49
C ASN A 117 27.15 10.97 -5.75
N ALA A 118 26.81 9.71 -5.50
CA ALA A 118 27.70 8.58 -5.77
C ALA A 118 27.97 8.42 -7.27
N ASP A 119 26.93 8.54 -8.11
CA ASP A 119 27.05 8.48 -9.56
C ASP A 119 27.89 9.63 -10.10
N LYS A 120 27.70 10.86 -9.59
CA LYS A 120 28.56 11.99 -9.94
C LYS A 120 30.03 11.74 -9.58
N ALA A 121 30.31 11.29 -8.36
CA ALA A 121 31.68 10.99 -7.93
C ALA A 121 32.32 9.90 -8.80
N LYS A 122 31.56 8.86 -9.16
CA LYS A 122 32.01 7.80 -10.06
C LYS A 122 32.32 8.34 -11.46
N ILE A 123 31.40 9.12 -12.05
CA ILE A 123 31.59 9.74 -13.37
C ILE A 123 32.80 10.67 -13.37
N GLU A 124 32.98 11.48 -12.33
CA GLU A 124 34.14 12.37 -12.21
C GLU A 124 35.46 11.57 -12.17
N ALA A 125 35.50 10.46 -11.43
CA ALA A 125 36.64 9.57 -11.38
C ALA A 125 36.92 8.90 -12.73
N GLU A 126 35.88 8.41 -13.42
CA GLU A 126 36.00 7.82 -14.76
C GLU A 126 36.48 8.84 -15.80
N VAL A 127 35.94 10.06 -15.78
CA VAL A 127 36.36 11.15 -16.66
C VAL A 127 37.81 11.56 -16.37
N ALA A 128 38.22 11.61 -15.11
CA ALA A 128 39.60 11.90 -14.73
C ALA A 128 40.56 10.81 -15.25
N SER A 129 40.20 9.54 -15.09
CA SER A 129 40.96 8.39 -15.60
C SER A 129 41.06 8.41 -17.12
N MET A 130 39.95 8.63 -17.83
CA MET A 130 39.91 8.73 -19.28
C MET A 130 40.78 9.88 -19.80
N LYS A 131 40.74 11.06 -19.14
CA LYS A 131 41.62 12.19 -19.47
C LYS A 131 43.09 11.85 -19.24
N ALA A 132 43.42 11.13 -18.18
CA ALA A 132 44.80 10.72 -17.91
C ALA A 132 45.30 9.74 -18.99
N SER A 133 44.51 8.74 -19.35
CA SER A 133 44.82 7.81 -20.44
C SER A 133 45.01 8.55 -21.76
N ALA A 134 44.06 9.40 -22.15
CA ALA A 134 44.15 10.16 -23.40
C ALA A 134 45.40 11.06 -23.45
N LYS A 135 45.80 11.66 -22.32
CA LYS A 135 47.05 12.43 -22.23
C LYS A 135 48.29 11.54 -22.40
N ALA A 136 48.30 10.35 -21.80
CA ALA A 136 49.37 9.38 -21.97
C ALA A 136 49.48 8.89 -23.43
N ASP A 137 48.34 8.58 -24.06
CA ASP A 137 48.28 8.17 -25.46
C ASP A 137 48.78 9.27 -26.40
N ILE A 138 48.39 10.53 -26.15
CA ILE A 138 48.90 11.69 -26.90
C ILE A 138 50.42 11.84 -26.72
N ALA A 139 50.93 11.65 -25.51
CA ALA A 139 52.37 11.75 -25.26
C ALA A 139 53.14 10.65 -26.00
N ALA A 140 52.67 9.40 -25.92
CA ALA A 140 53.25 8.27 -26.64
C ALA A 140 53.20 8.46 -28.16
N ALA A 141 52.07 8.92 -28.70
CA ALA A 141 51.92 9.22 -30.12
C ALA A 141 52.86 10.35 -30.59
N ARG A 142 53.09 11.37 -29.76
CA ARG A 142 54.07 12.43 -30.06
C ARG A 142 55.49 11.90 -30.10
N GLU A 143 55.86 11.07 -29.14
CA GLU A 143 57.20 10.45 -29.11
C GLU A 143 57.43 9.55 -30.32
N ALA A 144 56.44 8.72 -30.68
CA ALA A 144 56.47 7.92 -31.90
C ALA A 144 56.62 8.78 -33.17
N ALA A 145 55.82 9.85 -33.30
CA ALA A 145 55.91 10.76 -34.44
C ALA A 145 57.27 11.46 -34.53
N LEU A 146 57.88 11.84 -33.40
CA LEU A 146 59.23 12.41 -33.39
C LEU A 146 60.27 11.37 -33.82
N ALA A 147 60.19 10.14 -33.32
CA ALA A 147 61.07 9.05 -33.73
C ALA A 147 60.97 8.76 -35.24
N ASP A 148 59.77 8.78 -35.81
CA ASP A 148 59.54 8.65 -37.25
C ASP A 148 60.18 9.80 -38.04
N ILE A 149 60.05 11.04 -37.57
CA ILE A 149 60.69 12.21 -38.19
C ILE A 149 62.21 12.07 -38.17
N TYR A 150 62.81 11.67 -37.04
CA TYR A 150 64.26 11.46 -36.95
C TYR A 150 64.73 10.37 -37.91
N THR A 151 63.99 9.27 -38.00
CA THR A 151 64.30 8.16 -38.92
C THR A 151 64.24 8.61 -40.38
N GLN A 152 63.20 9.36 -40.75
CA GLN A 152 63.07 9.94 -42.10
C GLN A 152 64.17 10.96 -42.40
N ALA A 153 64.53 11.82 -41.43
CA ALA A 153 65.60 12.79 -41.58
C ALA A 153 66.98 12.12 -41.74
N ALA A 154 67.25 11.04 -40.99
CA ALA A 154 68.47 10.24 -41.14
C ALA A 154 68.54 9.55 -42.51
N SER A 155 67.43 8.98 -42.98
CA SER A 155 67.33 8.37 -44.32
C SER A 155 67.52 9.41 -45.44
N LEU A 156 66.97 10.62 -45.27
CA LEU A 156 67.14 11.70 -46.24
C LEU A 156 68.59 12.20 -46.25
N SER A 157 69.20 12.38 -45.09
CA SER A 157 70.58 12.82 -44.92
C SER A 157 71.57 11.85 -45.55
N THR A 158 71.41 10.54 -45.31
CA THR A 158 72.22 9.48 -45.95
C THR A 158 72.03 9.46 -47.47
N THR A 159 70.80 9.66 -47.96
CA THR A 159 70.53 9.78 -49.41
C THR A 159 71.22 10.99 -50.03
N ILE A 160 71.20 12.14 -49.36
CA ILE A 160 71.88 13.36 -49.81
C ILE A 160 73.40 13.17 -49.79
N ALA A 161 73.95 12.65 -48.70
CA ALA A 161 75.38 12.35 -48.58
C ALA A 161 75.85 11.39 -49.68
N GLY A 162 75.07 10.33 -49.97
CA GLY A 162 75.34 9.42 -51.08
C GLY A 162 75.31 10.10 -52.46
N LYS A 163 74.37 11.02 -52.68
CA LYS A 163 74.31 11.81 -53.93
C LYS A 163 75.49 12.77 -54.07
N ILE A 164 75.91 13.43 -52.99
CA ILE A 164 77.07 14.34 -52.99
C ILE A 164 78.36 13.55 -53.23
N LEU A 165 78.56 12.45 -52.50
CA LEU A 165 79.73 11.58 -52.67
C LEU A 165 79.83 11.03 -54.10
N LYS A 166 78.70 10.61 -54.69
CA LYS A 166 78.65 10.15 -56.09
C LYS A 166 78.97 11.26 -57.10
N ARG A 167 78.73 12.53 -56.76
CA ARG A 167 79.03 13.69 -57.61
C ARG A 167 80.49 14.13 -57.50
N GLU A 168 81.08 14.04 -56.31
CA GLU A 168 82.48 14.43 -56.06
C GLU A 168 83.48 13.32 -56.43
N ILE A 169 83.09 12.04 -56.44
CA ILE A 169 83.96 10.96 -56.93
C ILE A 169 84.19 11.13 -58.44
N ASN A 170 85.44 11.48 -58.80
CA ASN A 170 85.96 11.49 -60.16
C ASN A 170 86.89 10.28 -60.38
N GLU A 171 87.21 9.92 -61.63
CA GLU A 171 88.04 8.75 -61.99
C GLU A 171 89.44 8.76 -61.33
N GLY A 172 89.94 9.94 -60.91
CA GLY A 172 91.20 10.10 -60.19
C GLY A 172 91.15 9.72 -58.70
N ASP A 173 90.03 9.92 -58.01
CA ASP A 173 89.90 9.64 -56.56
C ASP A 173 89.72 8.15 -56.27
N GLN A 174 89.21 7.39 -57.25
CA GLN A 174 89.07 5.94 -57.15
C GLN A 174 90.43 5.23 -56.98
N GLN A 175 91.51 5.75 -57.56
CA GLN A 175 92.85 5.15 -57.39
C GLN A 175 93.44 5.45 -56.00
N GLY A 176 93.19 6.64 -55.46
CA GLY A 176 93.61 7.03 -54.10
C GLY A 176 92.92 6.20 -53.02
N LEU A 177 91.59 6.03 -53.11
CA LEU A 177 90.81 5.23 -52.17
C LEU A 177 91.16 3.73 -52.21
N VAL A 178 91.50 3.20 -53.38
CA VAL A 178 91.97 1.81 -53.53
C VAL A 178 93.36 1.64 -52.91
N ASN A 179 94.28 2.58 -53.14
CA ASN A 179 95.60 2.53 -52.52
C ASN A 179 95.51 2.65 -50.99
N GLU A 180 94.71 3.57 -50.47
CA GLU A 180 94.52 3.75 -49.03
C GLU A 180 93.83 2.55 -48.37
N SER A 181 92.85 1.93 -49.05
CA SER A 181 92.24 0.67 -48.60
C SER A 181 93.26 -0.48 -48.58
N ILE A 182 94.15 -0.58 -49.58
CA ILE A 182 95.23 -1.58 -49.62
C ILE A 182 96.28 -1.31 -48.52
N GLU A 183 96.57 -0.05 -48.22
CA GLU A 183 97.51 0.35 -47.17
C GLU A 183 96.95 0.09 -45.76
N GLN A 184 95.66 0.34 -45.54
CA GLN A 184 94.96 0.00 -44.30
C GLN A 184 94.87 -1.52 -44.09
N PHE A 185 94.68 -2.29 -45.18
CA PHE A 185 94.71 -3.75 -45.13
C PHE A 185 96.13 -4.29 -44.85
N LYS A 186 97.16 -3.66 -45.43
CA LYS A 186 98.57 -3.97 -45.12
C LYS A 186 98.92 -3.66 -43.65
N ASN A 187 98.52 -2.51 -43.13
CA ASN A 187 98.80 -2.13 -41.73
C ASN A 187 98.07 -3.00 -40.71
N SER A 188 96.84 -3.44 -41.00
CA SER A 188 96.11 -4.39 -40.16
C SER A 188 96.66 -5.82 -40.25
N ALA A 189 97.24 -6.22 -41.39
CA ALA A 189 97.94 -7.50 -41.54
C ALA A 189 99.34 -7.55 -40.90
N ASN A 190 100.04 -6.40 -40.79
CA ASN A 190 101.37 -6.28 -40.16
C ASN A 190 101.31 -6.01 -38.64
N SER A 191 100.10 -5.86 -38.07
CA SER A 191 99.84 -5.60 -36.65
C SER A 191 99.46 -6.87 -35.86
N ASN A 192 99.69 -8.06 -36.43
CA ASN A 192 99.67 -9.38 -35.76
C ASN A 192 101.05 -10.03 -35.88
#